data_AF-A0A3E3E5W2-F1
#
_entry.id   AF-A0A3E3E5W2-F1
#
_cell.length_a   1.000
_cell.length_b   1.000
_cell.length_c   1.000
_cell.angle_alpha   90.00
_cell.angle_beta   90.00
_cell.angle_gamma   90.00
#
_symmetry.space_group_name_H-M   'P 1'
#
loop_
_entity.id
_entity.type
_entity.pdbx_description
1 polymer ?
#
loop_
_entity_poly.entity_id
_entity_poly.type
_entity_poly.pdbx_seq_one_letter_code
_entity_poly.pdbx_strand_id
1 'polypeptide(L)'
;MADKLNEMINNFETIPFLFIGSGFSRRYFELPDWSSLLKHMVKQFNNGPFAYRSYEDRASFREHPYGLNPLIATYIEEDFNREWFHNPSIRNVDEKYSKLILNGCSPFKAEVSYYLNENSILNEKYKSEVSLLRNVAKKSIAGIITTNYDLFFEKYLSEYKSYIGQ
;
A
#
# COMPACT_ATOMS: atom_id res chain seq x y z
N MET A 1 -15.35 -26.96 6.22
CA MET A 1 -15.02 -25.65 5.59
C MET A 1 -14.28 -25.87 4.29
N ALA A 2 -13.26 -26.75 4.25
CA ALA A 2 -12.60 -27.17 3.01
C ALA A 2 -13.56 -27.78 1.97
N ASP A 3 -14.51 -28.62 2.40
CA ASP A 3 -15.43 -29.31 1.47
C ASP A 3 -16.34 -28.34 0.71
N LYS A 4 -16.87 -27.30 1.40
CA LYS A 4 -17.68 -26.25 0.77
C LYS A 4 -16.88 -25.41 -0.23
N LEU A 5 -15.60 -25.15 0.05
CA LEU A 5 -14.75 -24.40 -0.86
C LEU A 5 -14.46 -25.21 -2.13
N ASN A 6 -14.15 -26.50 -1.98
CA ASN A 6 -13.92 -27.39 -3.11
C ASN A 6 -15.18 -27.56 -3.97
N GLU A 7 -16.35 -27.71 -3.34
CA GLU A 7 -17.62 -27.77 -4.05
C GLU A 7 -17.92 -26.49 -4.84
N MET A 8 -17.68 -25.32 -4.23
CA MET A 8 -17.83 -24.03 -4.91
C MET A 8 -16.86 -23.89 -6.10
N ILE A 9 -15.60 -24.29 -5.93
CA ILE A 9 -14.58 -24.22 -7.00
C ILE A 9 -14.93 -25.16 -8.15
N ASN A 10 -15.39 -26.38 -7.86
CA ASN A 10 -15.77 -27.36 -8.87
C ASN A 10 -17.02 -26.95 -9.67
N ASN A 11 -17.88 -26.12 -9.08
CA ASN A 11 -19.09 -25.61 -9.72
C ASN A 11 -18.85 -24.32 -10.52
N PHE A 12 -17.61 -23.82 -10.62
CA PHE A 12 -17.32 -22.67 -11.46
C PHE A 12 -17.44 -23.02 -12.94
N GLU A 13 -18.44 -22.44 -13.61
CA GLU A 13 -18.60 -22.55 -15.06
C GLU A 13 -17.55 -21.72 -15.83
N THR A 14 -16.93 -20.74 -15.16
CA THR A 14 -15.96 -19.81 -15.76
C THR A 14 -14.75 -19.59 -14.84
N ILE A 15 -13.62 -19.20 -15.43
CA ILE A 15 -12.41 -18.85 -14.69
C ILE A 15 -12.68 -17.59 -13.82
N PRO A 16 -12.43 -17.64 -12.50
CA PRO A 16 -12.80 -16.56 -11.58
C PRO A 16 -11.89 -15.33 -11.66
N PHE A 17 -12.43 -14.20 -11.20
CA PHE A 17 -11.68 -13.01 -10.82
C PHE A 17 -11.44 -12.98 -9.31
N LEU A 18 -10.27 -12.52 -8.87
CA LEU A 18 -9.99 -12.31 -7.45
C LEU A 18 -10.07 -10.84 -7.07
N PHE A 19 -10.79 -10.55 -5.98
CA PHE A 19 -10.78 -9.25 -5.32
C PHE A 19 -9.88 -9.33 -4.10
N ILE A 20 -8.76 -8.60 -4.12
CA ILE A 20 -7.73 -8.72 -3.07
C ILE A 20 -7.37 -7.35 -2.50
N GLY A 21 -7.61 -7.18 -1.20
CA GLY A 21 -7.19 -5.98 -0.48
C GLY A 21 -5.88 -6.16 0.27
N SER A 22 -5.47 -5.08 0.95
CA SER A 22 -4.18 -4.92 1.65
C SER A 22 -3.84 -5.97 2.71
N GLY A 23 -4.73 -6.90 3.01
CA GLY A 23 -4.39 -8.10 3.78
C GLY A 23 -3.21 -8.87 3.18
N PHE A 24 -3.04 -8.84 1.85
CA PHE A 24 -1.87 -9.44 1.18
C PHE A 24 -0.58 -8.70 1.53
N SER A 25 -0.56 -7.38 1.38
CA SER A 25 0.55 -6.51 1.78
C SER A 25 1.01 -6.79 3.21
N ARG A 26 0.05 -6.86 4.13
CA ARG A 26 0.31 -7.10 5.56
C ARG A 26 0.77 -8.53 5.84
N ARG A 27 0.21 -9.53 5.16
CA ARG A 27 0.55 -10.94 5.40
C ARG A 27 1.91 -11.31 4.82
N TYR A 28 2.17 -10.93 3.58
CA TYR A 28 3.32 -11.41 2.82
C TYR A 28 4.56 -10.52 2.97
N PHE A 29 4.37 -9.22 3.21
CA PHE A 29 5.46 -8.26 3.39
C PHE A 29 5.53 -7.67 4.80
N GLU A 30 4.59 -8.00 5.69
CA GLU A 30 4.52 -7.42 7.05
C GLU A 30 4.39 -5.89 7.04
N LEU A 31 3.85 -5.33 5.95
CA LEU A 31 3.65 -3.89 5.81
C LEU A 31 2.62 -3.36 6.83
N PRO A 32 2.74 -2.09 7.25
CA PRO A 32 1.77 -1.46 8.15
C PRO A 32 0.41 -1.31 7.48
N ASP A 33 -0.66 -1.28 8.28
CA ASP A 33 -1.95 -0.77 7.78
C ASP A 33 -1.88 0.74 7.51
N TRP A 34 -2.93 1.28 6.89
CA TRP A 34 -2.95 2.68 6.47
C TRP A 34 -2.75 3.67 7.63
N SER A 35 -3.40 3.45 8.78
CA SER A 35 -3.24 4.35 9.94
C SER A 35 -1.82 4.28 10.51
N SER A 36 -1.25 3.08 10.58
CA SER A 36 0.11 2.84 11.07
C SER A 36 1.16 3.43 10.12
N LEU A 37 0.91 3.38 8.81
CA LEU A 37 1.74 4.04 7.79
C LEU A 37 1.72 5.57 7.98
N LEU A 38 0.54 6.18 8.10
CA LEU A 38 0.44 7.63 8.33
C LEU A 38 1.12 8.05 9.65
N LYS A 39 0.96 7.27 10.72
CA LYS A 39 1.68 7.49 11.99
C LYS A 39 3.19 7.42 11.81
N HIS A 40 3.68 6.45 11.04
CA HIS A 40 5.11 6.34 10.72
C HIS A 40 5.61 7.59 10.00
N MET A 41 4.88 8.06 8.98
CA MET A 41 5.26 9.27 8.24
C MET A 41 5.28 10.52 9.13
N VAL A 42 4.31 10.68 10.03
CA VAL A 42 4.28 11.81 10.97
C VAL A 42 5.50 11.82 11.90
N LYS A 43 5.91 10.63 12.39
CA LYS A 43 7.08 10.51 13.28
C LYS A 43 8.39 10.97 12.64
N GLN A 44 8.48 10.99 11.31
CA GLN A 44 9.69 11.45 10.62
C GLN A 44 10.00 12.93 10.87
N PHE A 45 8.97 13.76 11.10
CA PHE A 45 9.15 15.20 11.34
C PHE A 45 8.58 15.68 12.68
N ASN A 46 7.72 14.88 13.33
CA ASN A 46 7.14 15.22 14.62
C ASN A 46 7.01 13.99 15.53
N ASN A 47 7.94 13.88 16.49
CA ASN A 47 7.97 12.80 17.48
C ASN A 47 7.05 13.05 18.70
N GLY A 48 6.22 14.08 18.67
CA GLY A 48 5.29 14.40 19.75
C GLY A 48 4.26 13.27 19.98
N PRO A 49 3.91 12.94 21.23
CA PRO A 49 2.98 11.85 21.54
C PRO A 49 1.57 12.05 20.95
N PHE A 50 1.19 13.30 20.68
CA PHE A 50 -0.11 13.67 20.10
C PHE A 50 -0.03 14.11 18.63
N ALA A 51 1.13 13.97 17.97
CA ALA A 51 1.34 14.50 16.62
C ALA A 51 0.30 13.93 15.63
N TYR A 52 0.21 12.61 15.51
CA TYR A 52 -0.79 11.99 14.65
C TYR A 52 -2.23 12.27 15.12
N ARG A 53 -2.47 12.27 16.44
CA ARG A 53 -3.80 12.51 17.01
C ARG A 53 -4.33 13.91 16.65
N SER A 54 -3.46 14.90 16.55
CA SER A 54 -3.85 16.26 16.15
C SER A 54 -4.44 16.31 14.73
N TYR A 55 -3.94 15.48 13.81
CA TYR A 55 -4.49 15.36 12.46
C TYR A 55 -5.83 14.62 12.45
N GLU A 56 -5.98 13.55 13.25
CA GLU A 56 -7.26 12.87 13.42
C GLU A 56 -8.33 13.84 13.96
N ASP A 57 -7.98 14.61 14.99
CA ASP A 57 -8.87 15.58 15.62
C ASP A 57 -9.28 16.65 14.61
N ARG A 58 -8.31 17.26 13.91
CA ARG A 58 -8.57 18.26 12.84
C ARG A 58 -9.45 17.72 11.72
N ALA A 59 -9.26 16.46 11.30
CA ALA A 59 -10.06 15.83 10.26
C ALA A 59 -11.48 15.48 10.73
N SER A 60 -11.67 15.17 12.01
CA SER A 60 -12.98 14.79 12.56
C SER A 60 -14.00 15.94 12.54
N PHE A 61 -13.55 17.20 12.57
CA PHE A 61 -14.41 18.39 12.51
C PHE A 61 -14.78 18.83 11.09
N ARG A 62 -14.45 18.03 10.07
CA ARG A 62 -14.65 18.38 8.66
C ARG A 62 -15.41 17.27 7.94
N GLU A 63 -16.14 17.65 6.91
CA GLU A 63 -16.75 16.65 6.03
C GLU A 63 -15.67 15.81 5.34
N HIS A 64 -15.88 14.50 5.36
CA HIS A 64 -14.96 13.52 4.82
C HIS A 64 -15.74 12.51 3.95
N PRO A 65 -16.21 12.94 2.76
CA PRO A 65 -17.06 12.11 1.89
C PRO A 65 -16.39 10.82 1.42
N TYR A 66 -15.06 10.80 1.38
CA TYR A 66 -14.24 9.65 1.00
C TYR A 66 -13.62 8.91 2.20
N GLY A 67 -14.10 9.20 3.42
CA GLY A 67 -13.60 8.66 4.67
C GLY A 67 -12.55 9.55 5.33
N LEU A 68 -12.31 9.29 6.62
CA LEU A 68 -11.45 10.12 7.47
C LEU A 68 -9.97 10.04 7.07
N ASN A 69 -9.50 8.86 6.68
CA ASN A 69 -8.10 8.56 6.39
C ASN A 69 -7.52 9.39 5.21
N PRO A 70 -8.20 9.54 4.07
CA PRO A 70 -7.76 10.45 3.01
C PRO A 70 -7.60 11.90 3.46
N LEU A 71 -8.51 12.40 4.31
CA LEU A 71 -8.43 13.76 4.81
C LEU A 71 -7.27 13.95 5.79
N ILE A 72 -7.05 12.97 6.68
CA ILE A 72 -5.87 12.94 7.55
C ILE A 72 -4.58 12.96 6.70
N ALA A 73 -4.50 12.11 5.68
CA ALA A 73 -3.33 12.05 4.79
C ALA A 73 -3.08 13.38 4.08
N THR A 74 -4.14 14.08 3.66
CA THR A 74 -4.03 15.41 3.03
C THR A 74 -3.37 16.42 3.97
N TYR A 75 -3.79 16.47 5.24
CA TYR A 75 -3.18 17.39 6.21
C TYR A 75 -1.74 17.00 6.56
N ILE A 76 -1.45 15.70 6.65
CA ILE A 76 -0.08 15.23 6.88
C ILE A 76 0.80 15.60 5.68
N GLU A 77 0.32 15.41 4.44
CA GLU A 77 1.06 15.75 3.22
C GLU A 77 1.45 17.23 3.17
N GLU A 78 0.53 18.14 3.54
CA GLU A 78 0.81 19.59 3.60
C GLU A 78 1.99 19.92 4.52
N ASP A 79 1.96 19.42 5.76
CA ASP A 79 2.99 19.71 6.76
C ASP A 79 4.29 18.95 6.48
N PHE A 80 4.20 17.68 6.10
CA PHE A 80 5.35 16.86 5.74
C PHE A 80 6.12 17.49 4.57
N ASN A 81 5.42 17.92 3.51
CA ASN A 81 6.07 18.52 2.35
C ASN A 81 6.81 19.81 2.71
N ARG A 82 6.20 20.66 3.55
CA ARG A 82 6.83 21.88 4.05
C ARG A 82 8.13 21.56 4.79
N GLU A 83 8.07 20.65 5.76
CA GLU A 83 9.24 20.23 6.53
C GLU A 83 10.29 19.57 5.65
N TRP A 84 9.90 18.77 4.66
CA TRP A 84 10.83 18.05 3.78
C TRP A 84 11.66 19.01 2.91
N PHE A 85 11.06 20.10 2.43
CA PHE A 85 11.80 21.13 1.68
C PHE A 85 12.73 21.96 2.56
N HIS A 86 12.35 22.24 3.82
CA HIS A 86 13.15 23.04 4.74
C HIS A 86 14.25 22.26 5.45
N ASN A 87 13.99 21.01 5.80
CA ASN A 87 14.88 20.18 6.60
C ASN A 87 15.35 18.95 5.82
N PRO A 88 16.60 18.96 5.30
CA PRO A 88 17.17 17.80 4.61
C PRO A 88 17.28 16.53 5.47
N SER A 89 17.21 16.62 6.80
CA SER A 89 17.39 15.45 7.69
C SER A 89 16.26 14.43 7.63
N ILE A 90 15.09 14.82 7.11
CA ILE A 90 13.92 13.93 7.01
C ILE A 90 13.77 13.29 5.62
N ARG A 91 14.73 13.53 4.71
CA ARG A 91 14.73 12.99 3.35
C ARG A 91 15.38 11.61 3.35
N ASN A 92 14.61 10.58 3.01
CA ASN A 92 15.11 9.19 3.00
C ASN A 92 15.19 8.60 1.58
N VAL A 93 14.60 9.30 0.60
CA VAL A 93 14.50 8.85 -0.79
C VAL A 93 15.85 8.79 -1.52
N ASP A 94 15.98 7.86 -2.46
CA ASP A 94 17.12 7.75 -3.35
C ASP A 94 17.12 8.80 -4.50
N GLU A 95 18.11 8.73 -5.38
CA GLU A 95 18.23 9.64 -6.53
C GLU A 95 17.05 9.50 -7.52
N LYS A 96 16.51 8.30 -7.71
CA LYS A 96 15.38 8.05 -8.61
C LYS A 96 14.14 8.79 -8.10
N TYR A 97 13.81 8.63 -6.82
CA TYR A 97 12.67 9.30 -6.21
C TYR A 97 12.90 10.80 -6.07
N SER A 98 14.13 11.24 -5.80
CA SER A 98 14.49 12.66 -5.83
C SER A 98 14.22 13.31 -7.20
N LYS A 99 14.53 12.61 -8.31
CA LYS A 99 14.20 13.08 -9.66
C LYS A 99 12.68 13.18 -9.90
N LEU A 100 11.89 12.27 -9.34
CA LEU A 100 10.43 12.36 -9.42
C LEU A 100 9.91 13.61 -8.71
N ILE A 101 10.46 13.92 -7.53
CA ILE A 101 10.11 15.12 -6.77
C ILE A 101 10.50 16.39 -7.54
N LEU A 102 11.70 16.43 -8.13
CA LEU A 102 12.12 17.55 -8.99
C LEU A 102 11.18 17.76 -10.19
N ASN A 103 10.57 16.70 -10.69
CA ASN A 103 9.58 16.74 -11.77
C ASN A 103 8.14 17.01 -11.28
N GLY A 104 7.95 17.46 -10.04
CA GLY A 104 6.66 17.87 -9.50
C GLY A 104 5.91 16.80 -8.70
N CYS A 105 6.51 15.64 -8.43
CA CYS A 105 5.92 14.69 -7.49
C CYS A 105 5.94 15.25 -6.06
N SER A 106 4.87 15.02 -5.30
CA SER A 106 4.81 15.36 -3.88
C SER A 106 5.88 14.60 -3.09
N PRO A 107 6.70 15.28 -2.26
CA PRO A 107 7.67 14.63 -1.39
C PRO A 107 7.05 13.53 -0.51
N PHE A 108 5.89 13.79 0.08
CA PHE A 108 5.17 12.83 0.89
C PHE A 108 4.84 11.56 0.11
N LYS A 109 4.30 11.69 -1.10
CA LYS A 109 3.95 10.54 -1.95
C LYS A 109 5.19 9.75 -2.37
N ALA A 110 6.29 10.45 -2.69
CA ALA A 110 7.55 9.82 -3.03
C ALA A 110 8.16 9.05 -1.84
N GLU A 111 8.19 9.64 -0.65
CA GLU A 111 8.69 9.01 0.58
C GLU A 111 7.82 7.80 1.00
N VAL A 112 6.48 7.91 0.92
CA VAL A 112 5.58 6.78 1.17
C VAL A 112 5.84 5.64 0.19
N SER A 113 5.92 5.94 -1.11
CA SER A 113 6.20 4.93 -2.14
C SER A 113 7.57 4.29 -1.95
N TYR A 114 8.59 5.08 -1.59
CA TYR A 114 9.92 4.59 -1.31
C TYR A 114 9.92 3.66 -0.09
N TYR A 115 9.31 4.08 1.02
CA TYR A 115 9.15 3.26 2.23
C TYR A 115 8.47 1.93 1.92
N LEU A 116 7.35 1.95 1.19
CA LEU A 116 6.61 0.74 0.84
C LEU A 116 7.45 -0.20 -0.03
N ASN A 117 8.18 0.34 -1.01
CA ASN A 117 9.05 -0.46 -1.87
C ASN A 117 10.19 -1.13 -1.08
N GLU A 118 10.88 -0.36 -0.23
CA GLU A 118 12.00 -0.85 0.58
C GLU A 118 11.56 -1.94 1.59
N ASN A 119 10.33 -1.84 2.11
CA ASN A 119 9.80 -2.80 3.06
C ASN A 119 8.98 -3.93 2.40
N SER A 120 8.79 -3.92 1.08
CA SER A 120 8.07 -4.97 0.34
C SER A 120 8.96 -6.21 0.08
N ILE A 121 9.45 -6.79 1.17
CA ILE A 121 10.31 -7.97 1.19
C ILE A 121 9.45 -9.17 1.58
N LEU A 122 9.41 -10.21 0.73
CA LEU A 122 8.61 -11.40 1.00
C LEU A 122 9.15 -12.13 2.23
N ASN A 123 8.29 -12.33 3.23
CA ASN A 123 8.61 -13.19 4.35
C ASN A 123 8.79 -14.63 3.84
N GLU A 124 9.99 -15.19 4.05
CA GLU A 124 10.41 -16.51 3.58
C GLU A 124 9.43 -17.63 3.97
N LYS A 125 8.74 -17.50 5.11
CA LYS A 125 7.69 -18.43 5.56
C LYS A 125 6.61 -18.67 4.50
N TYR A 126 6.31 -17.67 3.68
CA TYR A 126 5.22 -17.72 2.70
C TYR A 126 5.70 -18.00 1.28
N LYS A 127 7.00 -18.20 1.04
CA LYS A 127 7.56 -18.40 -0.30
C LYS A 127 6.93 -19.57 -1.06
N SER A 128 6.69 -20.69 -0.37
CA SER A 128 6.00 -21.85 -0.96
C SER A 128 4.54 -21.54 -1.29
N GLU A 129 3.83 -20.82 -0.42
CA GLU A 129 2.44 -20.41 -0.62
C GLU A 129 2.31 -19.46 -1.83
N VAL A 130 3.19 -18.46 -1.93
CA VAL A 130 3.23 -17.52 -3.07
C VAL A 130 3.56 -18.24 -4.37
N SER A 131 4.44 -19.23 -4.34
CA SER A 131 4.76 -20.06 -5.51
C SER A 131 3.54 -20.87 -5.99
N LEU A 132 2.76 -21.42 -5.06
CA LEU A 132 1.51 -22.12 -5.39
C LEU A 132 0.47 -21.14 -5.96
N LEU A 133 0.30 -19.96 -5.35
CA LEU A 133 -0.59 -18.93 -5.86
C LEU A 133 -0.22 -18.55 -7.29
N ARG A 134 1.08 -18.35 -7.57
CA ARG A 134 1.57 -18.07 -8.93
C ARG A 134 1.17 -19.17 -9.92
N ASN A 135 1.32 -20.44 -9.54
CA ASN A 135 0.99 -21.56 -10.41
C ASN A 135 -0.51 -21.65 -10.71
N VAL A 136 -1.35 -21.40 -9.70
CA VAL A 136 -2.81 -21.36 -9.85
C VAL A 136 -3.23 -20.17 -10.73
N ALA A 137 -2.64 -19.00 -10.50
CA ALA A 137 -3.00 -17.78 -11.22
C ALA A 137 -2.86 -17.94 -12.74
N LYS A 138 -1.74 -18.48 -13.21
CA LYS A 138 -1.47 -18.72 -14.63
C LYS A 138 -2.54 -19.50 -15.39
N LYS A 139 -3.26 -20.41 -14.72
CA LYS A 139 -4.15 -21.37 -15.38
C LYS A 139 -5.61 -21.19 -15.00
N SER A 140 -5.88 -20.58 -13.85
CA SER A 140 -7.17 -20.68 -13.18
C SER A 140 -7.67 -19.37 -12.59
N ILE A 141 -7.01 -18.23 -12.87
CA ILE A 141 -7.49 -16.90 -12.45
C ILE A 141 -7.50 -15.97 -13.67
N ALA A 142 -8.67 -15.47 -14.04
CA ALA A 142 -8.87 -14.61 -15.21
C ALA A 142 -8.26 -13.22 -15.01
N GLY A 143 -8.32 -12.71 -13.78
CA GLY A 143 -7.75 -11.42 -13.43
C GLY A 143 -7.85 -11.13 -11.93
N ILE A 144 -7.15 -10.09 -11.52
CA ILE A 144 -7.08 -9.65 -10.13
C ILE A 144 -7.45 -8.18 -10.08
N ILE A 145 -8.40 -7.84 -9.21
CA ILE A 145 -8.77 -6.47 -8.86
C ILE A 145 -8.25 -6.24 -7.45
N THR A 146 -7.32 -5.30 -7.29
CA THR A 146 -6.64 -5.10 -6.00
C THR A 146 -6.70 -3.67 -5.49
N THR A 147 -6.79 -3.56 -4.17
CA THR A 147 -6.62 -2.30 -3.41
C THR A 147 -5.35 -2.32 -2.57
N ASN A 148 -4.39 -3.18 -2.91
CA ASN A 148 -3.06 -3.17 -2.32
C ASN A 148 -2.33 -1.87 -2.67
N TYR A 149 -1.49 -1.40 -1.76
CA TYR A 149 -0.64 -0.22 -1.94
C TYR A 149 0.82 -0.59 -2.26
N ASP A 150 1.08 -1.85 -2.58
CA ASP A 150 2.40 -2.37 -2.96
C ASP A 150 2.35 -3.04 -4.34
N LEU A 151 3.50 -3.57 -4.77
CA LEU A 151 3.69 -4.24 -6.07
C LEU A 151 3.74 -5.77 -5.94
N PHE A 152 3.03 -6.37 -4.97
CA PHE A 152 3.07 -7.82 -4.74
C PHE A 152 2.72 -8.62 -6.00
N PHE A 153 1.62 -8.25 -6.68
CA PHE A 153 1.15 -9.00 -7.85
C PHE A 153 2.03 -8.74 -9.08
N GLU A 154 2.47 -7.52 -9.30
CA GLU A 154 3.43 -7.16 -10.35
C GLU A 154 4.74 -7.96 -10.21
N LYS A 155 5.21 -8.13 -8.97
CA LYS A 155 6.46 -8.82 -8.66
C LYS A 155 6.36 -10.34 -8.79
N TYR A 156 5.26 -10.94 -8.32
CA TYR A 156 5.14 -12.40 -8.22
C TYR A 156 4.22 -13.04 -9.26
N LEU A 157 3.34 -12.28 -9.91
CA LEU A 157 2.39 -12.73 -10.93
C LEU A 157 2.63 -12.00 -12.27
N SER A 158 3.80 -12.22 -12.85
CA SER A 158 4.29 -11.51 -14.05
C SER A 158 3.46 -11.72 -15.34
N GLU A 159 2.48 -12.63 -15.34
CA GLU A 159 1.68 -12.93 -16.53
C GLU A 159 0.52 -11.95 -16.75
N TYR A 160 0.17 -11.13 -15.75
CA TYR A 160 -0.91 -10.17 -15.88
C TYR A 160 -0.41 -8.82 -16.40
N LYS A 161 -1.22 -8.20 -17.26
CA LYS A 161 -1.02 -6.81 -17.64
C LYS A 161 -1.69 -5.93 -16.59
N SER A 162 -0.88 -5.17 -15.84
CA SER A 162 -1.39 -4.23 -14.84
C SER A 162 -1.99 -2.99 -15.50
N TYR A 163 -3.15 -2.58 -14.96
CA TYR A 163 -3.80 -1.32 -15.28
C TYR A 163 -4.08 -0.60 -13.96
N ILE A 164 -3.65 0.65 -13.87
CA ILE A 164 -3.90 1.49 -12.69
C ILE A 164 -5.13 2.33 -13.00
N GLY A 165 -6.25 1.99 -12.36
CA GLY A 165 -7.49 2.78 -12.39
C GLY A 165 -7.44 3.90 -11.35
N GLN A 166 -8.22 4.96 -11.58
CA GLN A 166 -8.34 6.13 -10.70
C GLN A 166 -9.57 6.01 -9.81
#